data_AF-A0A1F3A598-F1
#
_entry.id   AF-A0A1F3A598-F1
#
_cell.length_a   1.000
_cell.length_b   1.000
_cell.length_c   1.000
_cell.angle_alpha   90.00
_cell.angle_beta   90.00
_cell.angle_gamma   90.00
#
_symmetry.space_group_name_H-M   'P 1'
#
loop_
_entity.id
_entity.type
_entity.pdbx_description
1 polymer ?
#
loop_
_entity_poly.entity_id
_entity_poly.type
_entity_poly.pdbx_seq_one_letter_code
_entity_poly.pdbx_strand_id
1 'polypeptide(L)'
;MLKKILLVLTMISALPAAAQDDYESRRAALTGLAGIFGELHHIRRLCEPDREGDIWRDRMKRLIDLEQPSFDLRDEMVGSFNDGYASAQSRYAYCDRDAEDYAAARALTGEALVSNLTASLYEEERGVDDDSVNVVRGDEVQ
;
A
#
# COMPACT_ATOMS: atom_id res chain seq x y z
N MET A 1 48.47 -39.68 15.09
CA MET A 1 48.09 -38.35 14.55
C MET A 1 46.83 -38.52 13.72
N LEU A 2 45.66 -38.18 14.28
CA LEU A 2 44.37 -38.41 13.64
C LEU A 2 43.77 -37.05 13.26
N LYS A 3 43.71 -36.79 11.96
CA LYS A 3 43.26 -35.52 11.37
C LYS A 3 41.73 -35.51 11.43
N LYS A 4 41.15 -34.80 12.42
CA LYS A 4 39.71 -34.61 12.54
C LYS A 4 39.25 -33.70 11.39
N ILE A 5 38.64 -34.30 10.38
CA ILE A 5 37.93 -33.61 9.30
C ILE A 5 36.63 -33.09 9.91
N LEU A 6 36.53 -31.78 10.11
CA LEU A 6 35.30 -31.11 10.50
C LEU A 6 34.47 -30.88 9.23
N LEU A 7 33.42 -31.68 9.07
CA LEU A 7 32.48 -31.58 7.96
C LEU A 7 31.48 -30.46 8.29
N VAL A 8 31.65 -29.29 7.66
CA VAL A 8 30.72 -28.16 7.76
C VAL A 8 29.52 -28.48 6.88
N LEU A 9 28.40 -28.85 7.50
CA LEU A 9 27.12 -29.06 6.83
C LEU A 9 26.43 -27.70 6.68
N THR A 10 26.66 -27.01 5.57
CA THR A 10 25.89 -25.83 5.18
C THR A 10 24.49 -26.28 4.74
N MET A 11 23.50 -26.18 5.64
CA MET A 11 22.09 -26.18 5.25
C MET A 11 21.78 -24.84 4.58
N ILE A 12 21.66 -24.84 3.25
CA ILE A 12 21.09 -23.73 2.49
C ILE A 12 19.58 -23.94 2.51
N SER A 13 18.90 -23.23 3.40
CA SER A 13 17.44 -23.17 3.42
C SER A 13 16.98 -22.33 2.21
N ALA A 14 16.56 -22.98 1.12
CA ALA A 14 15.91 -22.28 0.01
C ALA A 14 14.44 -22.03 0.39
N LEU A 15 14.05 -20.78 0.59
CA LEU A 15 12.65 -20.39 0.64
C LEU A 15 12.00 -20.65 -0.75
N PRO A 16 10.73 -21.10 -0.81
CA PRO A 16 10.04 -21.26 -2.08
C PRO A 16 9.88 -19.91 -2.79
N ALA A 17 10.30 -19.83 -4.05
CA ALA A 17 10.36 -18.59 -4.83
C ALA A 17 9.02 -17.82 -4.90
N ALA A 18 7.89 -18.53 -4.99
CA ALA A 18 6.56 -17.91 -5.06
C ALA A 18 6.21 -17.08 -3.80
N ALA A 19 6.58 -17.55 -2.60
CA ALA A 19 6.31 -16.82 -1.37
C ALA A 19 7.13 -15.53 -1.25
N GLN A 20 8.29 -15.47 -1.93
CA GLN A 20 9.12 -14.28 -1.96
C GLN A 20 8.59 -13.23 -2.96
N ASP A 21 8.09 -13.68 -4.12
CA ASP A 21 7.46 -12.79 -5.10
C ASP A 21 6.21 -12.10 -4.53
N ASP A 22 5.38 -12.84 -3.78
CA ASP A 22 4.18 -12.29 -3.12
C ASP A 22 4.55 -11.25 -2.05
N TYR A 23 5.60 -11.51 -1.27
CA TYR A 23 6.10 -10.58 -0.26
C TYR A 23 6.61 -9.27 -0.88
N GLU A 24 7.44 -9.35 -1.92
CA GLU A 24 7.98 -8.16 -2.59
C GLU A 24 6.90 -7.34 -3.29
N SER A 25 5.92 -8.01 -3.91
CA SER A 25 4.75 -7.36 -4.49
C SER A 25 3.94 -6.59 -3.43
N ARG A 26 3.67 -7.23 -2.29
CA ARG A 26 2.98 -6.59 -1.17
C ARG A 26 3.77 -5.42 -0.60
N ARG A 27 5.08 -5.60 -0.38
CA ARG A 27 6.01 -4.55 0.06
C ARG A 27 5.95 -3.34 -0.85
N ALA A 28 6.05 -3.55 -2.16
CA ALA A 28 5.96 -2.48 -3.15
C ALA A 28 4.61 -1.75 -3.12
N ALA A 29 3.50 -2.48 -3.00
CA ALA A 29 2.17 -1.89 -2.93
C ALA A 29 1.96 -1.05 -1.65
N LEU A 30 2.43 -1.54 -0.49
CA LEU A 30 2.38 -0.80 0.77
C LEU A 30 3.23 0.48 0.74
N THR A 31 4.45 0.39 0.24
CA THR A 31 5.34 1.54 0.08
C THR A 31 4.78 2.55 -0.93
N GLY A 32 4.19 2.07 -2.03
CA GLY A 32 3.51 2.92 -3.01
C GLY A 32 2.28 3.65 -2.44
N LEU A 33 1.46 2.95 -1.65
CA LEU A 33 0.29 3.53 -0.99
C LEU A 33 0.69 4.58 0.04
N ALA A 34 1.77 4.34 0.79
CA ALA A 34 2.32 5.30 1.73
C ALA A 34 2.74 6.61 1.03
N GLY A 35 3.39 6.51 -0.13
CA GLY A 35 3.75 7.67 -0.95
C GLY A 35 2.53 8.47 -1.42
N ILE A 36 1.48 7.79 -1.87
CA ILE A 36 0.19 8.41 -2.23
C ILE A 36 -0.41 9.18 -1.05
N PHE A 37 -0.39 8.60 0.15
CA PHE A 37 -0.87 9.31 1.34
C PHE A 37 -0.05 10.56 1.65
N GLY A 38 1.27 10.54 1.41
CA GLY A 38 2.13 11.70 1.53
C GLY A 38 1.74 12.83 0.59
N GLU A 39 1.58 12.51 -0.69
CA GLU A 39 1.18 13.46 -1.73
C GLU A 39 -0.19 14.08 -1.43
N LEU A 40 -1.17 13.24 -1.07
CA LEU A 40 -2.53 13.67 -0.71
C LEU A 40 -2.53 14.51 0.56
N HIS A 41 -1.70 14.18 1.55
CA HIS A 41 -1.60 14.95 2.77
C HIS A 41 -1.21 16.41 2.50
N HIS A 42 -0.25 16.64 1.60
CA HIS A 42 0.13 18.01 1.23
C HIS A 42 -1.02 18.75 0.54
N ILE A 43 -1.57 18.17 -0.54
CA ILE A 43 -2.55 18.87 -1.37
C ILE A 43 -3.87 19.11 -0.62
N ARG A 44 -4.33 18.13 0.17
CA ARG A 44 -5.59 18.28 0.91
C ARG A 44 -5.46 19.24 2.08
N ARG A 45 -4.24 19.48 2.63
CA ARG A 45 -4.01 20.62 3.53
C ARG A 45 -4.10 21.97 2.82
N LEU A 46 -3.76 22.05 1.54
CA LEU A 46 -3.90 23.29 0.77
C LEU A 46 -5.35 23.56 0.36
N CYS A 47 -6.05 22.54 -0.13
CA CYS A 47 -7.37 22.68 -0.73
C CYS A 47 -8.53 22.50 0.26
N GLU A 48 -8.37 21.65 1.27
CA GLU A 48 -9.44 21.29 2.20
C GLU A 48 -8.95 21.25 3.67
N PRO A 49 -8.29 22.31 4.17
CA PRO A 49 -7.59 22.29 5.46
C PRO A 49 -8.47 21.89 6.64
N ASP A 50 -9.73 22.32 6.67
CA ASP A 50 -10.66 22.06 7.78
C ASP A 50 -11.31 20.67 7.71
N ARG A 51 -11.30 20.02 6.54
CA ARG A 51 -11.98 18.74 6.32
C ARG A 51 -11.01 17.56 6.30
N GLU A 52 -9.84 17.74 5.68
CA GLU A 52 -8.96 16.62 5.35
C GLU A 52 -7.50 16.83 5.77
N GLY A 53 -7.18 17.95 6.43
CA GLY A 53 -5.81 18.36 6.68
C GLY A 53 -4.96 17.34 7.46
N ASP A 54 -5.56 16.55 8.34
CA ASP A 54 -4.87 15.52 9.12
C ASP A 54 -5.26 14.08 8.75
N ILE A 55 -6.34 13.88 7.98
CA ILE A 55 -6.91 12.56 7.65
C ILE A 55 -5.87 11.64 7.01
N TRP A 56 -5.06 12.15 6.09
CA TRP A 56 -4.10 11.34 5.33
C TRP A 56 -2.92 10.87 6.17
N ARG A 57 -2.49 11.69 7.13
CA ARG A 57 -1.47 11.29 8.11
C ARG A 57 -2.02 10.20 9.03
N ASP A 58 -3.28 10.30 9.43
CA ASP A 58 -3.92 9.28 10.27
C ASP A 58 -4.20 7.98 9.51
N ARG A 59 -4.55 8.06 8.21
CA ARG A 59 -4.61 6.89 7.32
C ARG A 59 -3.26 6.19 7.22
N MET A 60 -2.16 6.93 7.11
CA MET A 60 -0.82 6.36 7.11
C MET A 60 -0.48 5.64 8.44
N LYS A 61 -0.82 6.25 9.58
CA LYS A 61 -0.65 5.58 10.89
C LYS A 61 -1.46 4.29 10.97
N ARG A 62 -2.74 4.36 10.58
CA ARG A 62 -3.64 3.20 10.57
C ARG A 62 -3.16 2.09 9.62
N LEU A 63 -2.56 2.43 8.48
CA LEU A 63 -1.96 1.46 7.58
C LEU A 63 -0.82 0.70 8.28
N ILE A 64 0.10 1.42 8.93
CA ILE A 64 1.19 0.79 9.70
C ILE A 64 0.63 -0.09 10.82
N ASP A 65 -0.37 0.40 11.56
CA ASP A 65 -0.96 -0.33 12.68
C ASP A 65 -1.64 -1.63 12.24
N LEU A 66 -2.31 -1.62 11.07
CA LEU A 66 -2.98 -2.80 10.51
C LEU A 66 -1.98 -3.82 9.97
N GLU A 67 -0.99 -3.36 9.20
CA GLU A 67 -0.04 -4.23 8.51
C GLU A 67 1.04 -4.79 9.44
N GLN A 68 1.30 -4.13 10.57
CA GLN A 68 2.39 -4.47 11.51
C GLN A 68 3.69 -4.85 10.78
N PRO A 69 4.21 -3.98 9.89
CA PRO A 69 5.34 -4.31 9.03
C PRO A 69 6.61 -4.56 9.85
N SER A 70 7.59 -5.23 9.22
CA SER A 70 8.95 -5.26 9.77
C SER A 70 9.51 -3.85 9.92
N PHE A 71 10.52 -3.69 10.79
CA PHE A 71 11.14 -2.38 11.01
C PHE A 71 11.62 -1.72 9.70
N ASP A 72 12.32 -2.48 8.86
CA ASP A 72 12.82 -1.97 7.58
C ASP A 72 11.70 -1.53 6.64
N LEU A 73 10.61 -2.31 6.55
CA LEU A 73 9.47 -1.93 5.74
C LEU A 73 8.75 -0.71 6.30
N ARG A 74 8.61 -0.62 7.62
CA ARG A 74 8.03 0.56 8.27
C ARG A 74 8.81 1.82 7.91
N ASP A 75 10.14 1.75 7.94
CA ASP A 75 11.01 2.87 7.60
C ASP A 75 10.90 3.25 6.13
N GLU A 76 10.81 2.27 5.21
CA GLU A 76 10.54 2.53 3.79
C GLU A 76 9.18 3.19 3.56
N MET A 77 8.12 2.72 4.21
CA MET A 77 6.79 3.31 4.08
C MET A 77 6.80 4.76 4.59
N VAL A 78 7.43 5.02 5.74
CA VAL A 78 7.56 6.38 6.28
C VAL A 78 8.41 7.27 5.37
N GLY A 79 9.51 6.76 4.82
CA GLY A 79 10.33 7.45 3.82
C GLY A 79 9.51 7.83 2.59
N SER A 80 8.80 6.86 2.00
CA SER A 80 7.94 7.06 0.84
C SER A 80 6.84 8.10 1.11
N PHE A 81 6.20 8.08 2.28
CA PHE A 81 5.25 9.11 2.68
C PHE A 81 5.89 10.51 2.69
N ASN A 82 7.07 10.65 3.28
CA ASN A 82 7.77 11.93 3.35
C ASN A 82 8.19 12.42 1.96
N ASP A 83 8.67 11.52 1.11
CA ASP A 83 9.09 11.82 -0.26
C ASP A 83 7.88 12.24 -1.12
N GLY A 84 6.75 11.54 -0.99
CA GLY A 84 5.49 11.90 -1.65
C GLY A 84 5.00 13.29 -1.22
N TYR A 85 5.04 13.56 0.09
CA TYR A 85 4.71 14.89 0.63
C TYR A 85 5.60 15.99 0.05
N ALA A 86 6.93 15.80 0.09
CA ALA A 86 7.91 16.77 -0.42
C ALA A 86 7.77 16.98 -1.93
N SER A 87 7.51 15.91 -2.68
CA SER A 87 7.26 15.97 -4.13
C SER A 87 6.04 16.83 -4.44
N ALA A 88 4.89 16.55 -3.82
CA ALA A 88 3.68 17.34 -4.00
C ALA A 88 3.88 18.81 -3.55
N GLN A 89 4.61 19.02 -2.45
CA GLN A 89 4.95 20.36 -1.95
C GLN A 89 5.78 21.17 -2.95
N SER A 90 6.76 20.54 -3.60
CA SER A 90 7.58 21.21 -4.61
C SER A 90 6.78 21.64 -5.84
N ARG A 91 5.66 20.94 -6.12
CA ARG A 91 4.87 21.08 -7.34
C ARG A 91 3.68 22.02 -7.17
N TYR A 92 3.05 22.00 -6.01
CA TYR A 92 1.82 22.74 -5.70
C TYR A 92 2.00 23.61 -4.46
N ALA A 93 2.20 24.91 -4.66
CA ALA A 93 2.39 25.88 -3.57
C ALA A 93 1.08 26.44 -3.00
N TYR A 94 -0.01 26.36 -3.76
CA TYR A 94 -1.35 26.81 -3.40
C TYR A 94 -2.39 25.87 -4.00
N CYS A 95 -3.64 25.97 -3.53
CA CYS A 95 -4.72 25.20 -4.12
C CYS A 95 -5.19 25.85 -5.44
N ASP A 96 -5.09 25.08 -6.52
CA ASP A 96 -5.70 25.37 -7.82
C ASP A 96 -6.30 24.10 -8.43
N ARG A 97 -6.93 24.25 -9.59
CA ARG A 97 -7.59 23.13 -10.28
C ARG A 97 -6.61 22.01 -10.60
N ASP A 98 -5.37 22.33 -10.98
CA ASP A 98 -4.39 21.32 -11.35
C ASP A 98 -3.94 20.51 -10.11
N ALA A 99 -3.87 21.13 -8.93
CA ALA A 99 -3.66 20.44 -7.66
C ALA A 99 -4.83 19.52 -7.28
N GLU A 100 -6.07 19.99 -7.44
CA GLU A 100 -7.27 19.19 -7.19
C GLU A 100 -7.36 17.96 -8.13
N ASP A 101 -7.14 18.17 -9.42
CA ASP A 101 -7.14 17.10 -10.43
C ASP A 101 -6.03 16.08 -10.15
N TYR A 102 -4.85 16.54 -9.74
CA TYR A 102 -3.77 15.67 -9.31
C TYR A 102 -4.16 14.83 -8.10
N ALA A 103 -4.73 15.45 -7.06
CA ALA A 103 -5.18 14.72 -5.87
C ALA A 103 -6.25 13.67 -6.21
N ALA A 104 -7.19 13.99 -7.12
CA ALA A 104 -8.18 13.02 -7.59
C ALA A 104 -7.51 11.82 -8.29
N ALA A 105 -6.56 12.07 -9.20
CA ALA A 105 -5.82 11.01 -9.89
C ALA A 105 -4.98 10.13 -8.94
N ARG A 106 -4.36 10.74 -7.91
CA ARG A 106 -3.61 9.99 -6.90
C ARG A 106 -4.52 9.17 -6.00
N ALA A 107 -5.71 9.66 -5.66
CA ALA A 107 -6.71 8.89 -4.92
C ALA A 107 -7.12 7.64 -5.71
N LEU A 108 -7.44 7.76 -7.01
CA LEU A 108 -7.75 6.62 -7.89
C LEU A 108 -6.59 5.61 -7.97
N THR A 109 -5.35 6.10 -8.03
CA THR A 109 -4.18 5.20 -8.00
C THR A 109 -4.08 4.46 -6.67
N GLY A 110 -4.41 5.14 -5.56
CA GLY A 110 -4.41 4.55 -4.22
C GLY A 110 -5.47 3.46 -4.08
N GLU A 111 -6.67 3.69 -4.63
CA GLU A 111 -7.74 2.69 -4.68
C GLU A 111 -7.28 1.42 -5.42
N ALA A 112 -6.59 1.56 -6.55
CA ALA A 112 -6.04 0.42 -7.28
C ALA A 112 -5.01 -0.37 -6.44
N LEU A 113 -4.13 0.31 -5.70
CA LEU A 113 -3.17 -0.35 -4.80
C LEU A 113 -3.88 -1.07 -3.65
N VAL A 114 -4.88 -0.45 -3.03
CA VAL A 114 -5.69 -1.08 -1.96
C VAL A 114 -6.39 -2.32 -2.50
N SER A 115 -7.01 -2.24 -3.69
CA SER A 115 -7.66 -3.39 -4.32
C SER A 115 -6.69 -4.55 -4.58
N ASN A 116 -5.45 -4.25 -4.98
CA ASN A 116 -4.44 -5.29 -5.17
C ASN A 116 -4.02 -5.91 -3.82
N LEU A 117 -3.85 -5.10 -2.78
CA LEU A 117 -3.45 -5.55 -1.44
C LEU A 117 -4.47 -6.50 -0.78
N THR A 118 -5.75 -6.40 -1.16
CA THR A 118 -6.85 -7.20 -0.61
C THR A 118 -7.38 -8.26 -1.56
N ALA A 119 -6.85 -8.37 -2.78
CA ALA A 119 -7.36 -9.27 -3.82
C ALA A 119 -7.45 -10.73 -3.34
N SER A 120 -6.43 -11.23 -2.63
CA SER A 120 -6.43 -12.60 -2.10
C SER A 120 -7.54 -12.87 -1.09
N LEU A 121 -7.97 -11.86 -0.32
CA LEU A 121 -9.07 -12.00 0.63
C LEU A 121 -10.41 -12.22 -0.10
N TYR A 122 -10.62 -11.51 -1.21
CA TYR A 122 -11.83 -11.65 -2.02
C TYR A 122 -11.86 -12.95 -2.83
N GLU A 123 -10.70 -13.49 -3.22
CA GLU A 123 -10.62 -14.80 -3.88
C GLU A 123 -11.03 -15.94 -2.94
N GLU A 124 -10.64 -15.87 -1.66
CA GLU A 124 -11.07 -16.81 -0.63
C GLU A 124 -12.59 -16.73 -0.39
N GLU A 125 -13.17 -15.53 -0.29
CA GLU A 125 -14.62 -15.34 -0.16
C GLU A 125 -15.40 -15.88 -1.37
N ARG A 126 -14.88 -15.68 -2.59
CA ARG A 126 -15.49 -16.23 -3.82
C ARG A 126 -15.47 -17.76 -3.88
N GLY A 127 -14.53 -18.41 -3.19
CA GLY A 127 -14.50 -19.86 -3.02
C GLY A 127 -15.45 -20.38 -1.94
N VAL A 128 -15.98 -19.49 -1.09
CA VAL A 128 -16.88 -19.80 0.03
C VAL A 128 -18.35 -19.47 -0.31
N ASP A 129 -18.62 -18.54 -1.21
CA ASP A 129 -19.97 -18.22 -1.71
C ASP A 129 -20.47 -19.23 -2.75
N ASP A 130 -20.82 -20.42 -2.24
CA ASP A 130 -21.80 -21.33 -2.82
C ASP A 130 -23.22 -20.75 -2.62
N ASP A 131 -23.87 -20.43 -3.74
CA ASP A 131 -25.32 -20.25 -3.96
C ASP A 131 -26.13 -19.15 -3.22
N SER A 132 -25.55 -18.29 -2.37
CA SER A 132 -26.36 -17.31 -1.60
C SER A 132 -26.11 -15.81 -1.86
N VAL A 133 -25.09 -15.44 -2.65
CA VAL A 133 -24.84 -14.03 -2.98
C VAL A 133 -25.50 -13.63 -4.29
N ASN A 134 -26.61 -12.91 -4.18
CA ASN A 134 -27.19 -12.18 -5.30
C ASN A 134 -26.29 -10.98 -5.65
N VAL A 135 -25.37 -11.19 -6.58
CA VAL A 135 -24.62 -10.11 -7.22
C VAL A 135 -25.59 -9.34 -8.13
N VAL A 136 -26.09 -8.21 -7.66
CA VAL A 136 -26.84 -7.26 -8.50
C VAL A 136 -25.87 -6.67 -9.51
N ARG A 137 -25.86 -7.20 -10.73
CA ARG A 137 -25.24 -6.53 -11.88
C ARG A 137 -26.19 -5.46 -12.38
N GLY A 138 -25.67 -4.27 -12.65
CA GLY A 138 -26.43 -3.08 -13.06
C GLY A 138 -27.12 -3.17 -14.42
N ASP A 139 -27.41 -4.38 -14.91
CA ASP A 139 -28.01 -4.64 -16.22
C ASP A 139 -29.54 -4.83 -16.11
N GLU A 140 -30.11 -4.82 -14.90
CA GLU A 140 -31.55 -4.86 -14.65
C GLU A 140 -32.08 -3.50 -14.19
N VAL A 141 -32.11 -2.55 -15.11
CA VAL A 141 -33.03 -1.40 -15.05
C VAL A 141 -33.91 -1.49 -16.29
N GLN A 142 -35.11 -2.05 -16.11
CA GLN A 142 -36.23 -1.90 -17.03
C GLN A 142 -37.01 -0.64 -16.66
#